data_AF-A0A7C7PWK8-F1
#
_entry.id   AF-A0A7C7PWK8-F1
#
_cell.length_a   1.000
_cell.length_b   1.000
_cell.length_c   1.000
_cell.angle_alpha   90.00
_cell.angle_beta   90.00
_cell.angle_gamma   90.00
#
_symmetry.space_group_name_H-M   'P 1'
#
loop_
_entity.id
_entity.type
_entity.pdbx_description
1 polymer ?
#
loop_
_entity_poly.entity_id
_entity_poly.type
_entity_poly.pdbx_seq_one_letter_code
_entity_poly.pdbx_strand_id
1 'polypeptide(L)'
;MHTPNFMNIPEDEPITHKMVSKALETAQQKVEQMHFQIRKRLLEFDEVYNVQRKVIYEQRNKILKGENIKEEILAMIEDVITDLVDMFVPEEELPENWNLKGLKDYVEKNYGVPLPSFPDSLEELEKIDLDEDDEREKIKILLLKAFLNLYEEGEKVLGESELRELERLTLLQNLDHYWREHLRNLDHLREGIGLRGYGQKDPVVEFKKESFELFKDLIKTIKHSTISSLMQYLHFNVKEAKDKMA
;
A
#
# COMPACT_ATOMS: atom_id res chain seq x y z
N MET A 1 -12.91 -20.42 51.62
CA MET A 1 -11.67 -19.71 52.00
C MET A 1 -11.97 -18.21 51.93
N HIS A 2 -12.54 -17.64 53.00
CA HIS A 2 -11.82 -16.87 54.02
C HIS A 2 -11.02 -15.71 53.41
N THR A 3 -11.72 -14.62 53.08
CA THR A 3 -11.11 -13.29 53.07
C THR A 3 -10.50 -13.08 54.46
N PRO A 4 -9.18 -12.82 54.58
CA PRO A 4 -8.61 -12.46 55.86
C PRO A 4 -9.24 -11.13 56.27
N ASN A 5 -10.15 -11.19 57.24
CA ASN A 5 -10.67 -10.01 57.91
C ASN A 5 -9.51 -9.44 58.72
N PHE A 6 -8.75 -8.51 58.14
CA PHE A 6 -7.66 -7.84 58.83
C PHE A 6 -8.26 -6.91 59.89
N MET A 7 -8.45 -7.50 61.06
CA MET A 7 -8.32 -6.87 62.37
C MET A 7 -9.33 -5.76 62.69
N ASN A 8 -9.92 -5.90 63.87
CA ASN A 8 -10.74 -4.94 64.59
C ASN A 8 -9.91 -3.66 64.88
N ILE A 9 -9.73 -2.79 63.89
CA ILE A 9 -9.01 -1.50 64.04
C ILE A 9 -10.05 -0.44 64.39
N PRO A 10 -9.94 0.26 65.54
CA PRO A 10 -10.80 1.40 65.85
C PRO A 10 -10.69 2.46 64.74
N GLU A 11 -11.81 3.02 64.28
CA GLU A 11 -11.86 3.94 63.12
C GLU A 11 -11.06 5.25 63.30
N ASP A 12 -10.54 5.52 64.51
CA ASP A 12 -10.03 6.85 64.91
C ASP A 12 -8.53 6.88 65.31
N GLU A 13 -7.74 5.83 65.01
CA GLU A 13 -6.28 5.85 65.19
C GLU A 13 -5.52 5.83 63.86
N PRO A 14 -4.48 6.68 63.67
CA PRO A 14 -3.68 6.68 62.44
C PRO A 14 -2.97 5.33 62.28
N ILE A 15 -3.16 4.68 61.13
CA ILE A 15 -2.50 3.40 60.82
C ILE A 15 -0.99 3.64 60.60
N THR A 16 -0.18 3.55 61.65
CA THR A 16 1.29 3.70 61.60
C THR A 16 2.03 2.36 61.65
N HIS A 17 1.43 1.29 61.10
CA HIS A 17 2.10 0.00 61.03
C HIS A 17 3.03 -0.05 59.80
N LYS A 18 4.34 -0.19 60.04
CA LYS A 18 5.38 -0.38 58.99
C LYS A 18 5.02 -1.46 57.96
N MET A 19 4.24 -2.48 58.35
CA MET A 19 3.72 -3.51 57.45
C MET A 19 2.68 -2.97 56.44
N VAL A 20 1.82 -2.03 56.85
CA VAL A 20 0.82 -1.40 55.98
C VAL A 20 1.50 -0.43 55.01
N SER A 21 2.47 0.36 55.47
CA SER A 21 3.28 1.24 54.59
C SER A 21 4.07 0.44 53.55
N LYS A 22 4.68 -0.70 53.94
CA LYS A 22 5.39 -1.60 53.01
C LYS A 22 4.44 -2.29 52.02
N ALA A 23 3.24 -2.66 52.45
CA ALA A 23 2.21 -3.21 51.58
C ALA A 23 1.71 -2.17 50.56
N LEU A 24 1.54 -0.92 50.99
CA LEU A 24 1.17 0.21 50.12
C LEU A 24 2.28 0.50 49.10
N GLU A 25 3.54 0.55 49.52
CA GLU A 25 4.69 0.73 48.64
C GLU A 25 4.79 -0.40 47.60
N THR A 26 4.58 -1.65 48.01
CA THR A 26 4.58 -2.80 47.09
C THR A 26 3.43 -2.72 46.09
N ALA A 27 2.24 -2.31 46.53
CA ALA A 27 1.09 -2.09 45.65
C ALA A 27 1.36 -0.96 44.64
N GLN A 28 1.96 0.14 45.10
CA GLN A 28 2.35 1.27 44.25
C GLN A 28 3.38 0.85 43.19
N GLN A 29 4.45 0.14 43.59
CA GLN A 29 5.45 -0.40 42.65
C GLN A 29 4.81 -1.31 41.60
N LYS A 30 3.85 -2.15 41.99
CA LYS A 30 3.13 -3.03 41.06
C LYS A 30 2.26 -2.24 40.07
N VAL A 31 1.59 -1.18 40.52
CA VAL A 31 0.80 -0.28 39.67
C VAL A 31 1.71 0.46 38.68
N GLU A 32 2.86 0.96 39.13
CA GLU A 32 3.85 1.60 38.26
C GLU A 32 4.42 0.65 37.22
N GLN A 33 4.75 -0.59 37.61
CA GLN A 33 5.18 -1.62 36.68
C GLN A 33 4.10 -1.94 35.64
N MET A 34 2.84 -2.02 36.05
CA MET A 34 1.71 -2.23 35.13
C MET A 34 1.57 -1.05 34.15
N HIS A 35 1.62 0.20 34.63
CA HIS A 35 1.59 1.37 33.77
C HIS A 35 2.78 1.42 32.80
N PHE A 36 3.97 1.06 33.27
CA PHE A 36 5.16 0.97 32.43
C PHE A 36 4.99 -0.06 31.31
N GLN A 37 4.48 -1.26 31.62
CA GLN A 37 4.20 -2.30 30.63
C GLN A 37 3.16 -1.85 29.60
N ILE A 38 2.09 -1.18 30.03
CA ILE A 38 1.07 -0.63 29.12
C ILE A 38 1.71 0.40 28.18
N ARG A 39 2.50 1.34 28.70
CA ARG A 39 3.18 2.35 27.88
C ARG A 39 4.16 1.74 26.88
N LYS A 40 4.90 0.70 27.30
CA LYS A 40 5.82 -0.02 26.41
C LYS A 40 5.07 -0.63 25.22
N ARG A 41 3.93 -1.28 25.47
CA ARG A 41 3.10 -1.84 24.38
C ARG A 41 2.57 -0.76 23.46
N LEU A 42 2.06 0.35 24.02
CA LEU A 42 1.61 1.51 23.21
C LEU A 42 2.72 2.05 22.30
N LEU A 43 3.94 2.16 22.82
CA LEU A 43 5.10 2.58 22.04
C LEU A 43 5.38 1.63 20.85
N GLU A 44 5.24 0.31 21.05
CA GLU A 44 5.46 -0.67 19.98
C GLU A 44 4.42 -0.56 18.85
N PHE A 45 3.18 -0.13 19.15
CA PHE A 45 2.20 0.21 18.11
C PHE A 45 2.63 1.48 17.38
N ASP A 46 2.98 2.54 18.12
CA ASP A 46 3.35 3.84 17.56
C ASP A 46 4.63 3.77 16.70
N GLU A 47 5.55 2.85 16.99
CA GLU A 47 6.72 2.57 16.15
C GLU A 47 6.34 2.22 14.71
N VAL A 48 5.27 1.44 14.50
CA VAL A 48 4.80 1.05 13.16
C VAL A 48 4.40 2.29 12.36
N TYR A 49 3.55 3.14 12.93
CA TYR A 49 3.13 4.40 12.31
C TYR A 49 4.32 5.28 11.96
N ASN A 50 5.29 5.39 12.89
CA ASN A 50 6.47 6.22 12.70
C ASN A 50 7.37 5.72 11.56
N VAL A 51 7.61 4.41 11.46
CA VAL A 51 8.41 3.82 10.38
C VAL A 51 7.75 4.05 9.03
N GLN A 52 6.46 3.73 8.90
CA GLN A 52 5.73 3.90 7.65
C GLN A 52 5.64 5.38 7.24
N ARG A 53 5.37 6.28 8.21
CA ARG A 53 5.35 7.73 7.95
C ARG A 53 6.69 8.22 7.41
N LYS A 54 7.82 7.75 7.95
CA LYS A 54 9.15 8.16 7.45
C LYS A 54 9.32 7.81 5.98
N VAL A 55 8.96 6.58 5.59
CA VAL A 55 9.05 6.13 4.19
C VAL A 55 8.18 6.99 3.26
N ILE A 56 6.93 7.22 3.64
CA ILE A 56 6.00 8.03 2.83
C ILE A 56 6.46 9.48 2.71
N TYR A 57 6.94 10.08 3.81
CA TYR A 57 7.37 11.48 3.81
C TYR A 57 8.70 11.67 3.10
N GLU A 58 9.58 10.67 3.09
CA GLU A 58 10.79 10.69 2.28
C GLU A 58 10.43 10.74 0.79
N GLN A 59 9.53 9.87 0.33
CA GLN A 59 9.05 9.88 -1.05
C GLN A 59 8.34 11.20 -1.39
N ARG A 60 7.46 11.68 -0.51
CA ARG A 60 6.75 12.96 -0.67
C ARG A 60 7.72 14.14 -0.82
N ASN A 61 8.78 14.17 -0.01
CA ASN A 61 9.77 15.24 -0.05
C ASN A 61 10.61 15.22 -1.34
N LYS A 62 10.92 14.04 -1.89
CA LYS A 62 11.59 13.93 -3.21
C LYS A 62 10.76 14.59 -4.30
N ILE A 63 9.46 14.28 -4.35
CA ILE A 63 8.52 14.87 -5.32
C ILE A 63 8.46 16.40 -5.16
N LEU A 64 8.37 16.90 -3.93
CA LEU A 64 8.28 18.34 -3.64
C LEU A 64 9.55 19.14 -3.96
N LYS A 65 10.71 18.51 -3.97
CA LYS A 65 11.98 19.17 -4.34
C LYS A 65 12.08 19.45 -5.84
N GLY A 66 11.10 19.01 -6.64
CA GLY A 66 11.10 19.20 -8.08
C GLY A 66 12.08 18.25 -8.79
N GLU A 67 12.42 17.13 -8.17
CA GLU A 67 13.19 16.07 -8.82
C GLU A 67 12.40 15.56 -10.04
N ASN A 68 13.10 15.25 -11.13
CA ASN A 68 12.50 14.61 -12.29
C ASN A 68 12.16 13.17 -11.90
N ILE A 69 10.86 12.85 -11.88
CA ILE A 69 10.38 11.52 -11.44
C ILE A 69 10.04 10.58 -12.61
N LYS A 70 10.51 10.89 -13.83
CA LYS A 70 10.22 10.07 -15.02
C LYS A 70 10.61 8.62 -14.79
N GLU A 71 11.83 8.40 -14.30
CA GLU A 71 12.37 7.04 -14.09
C GLU A 71 11.51 6.27 -13.09
N GLU A 72 11.06 6.92 -12.02
CA GLU A 72 10.13 6.32 -11.06
C GLU A 72 8.77 6.00 -11.68
N ILE A 73 8.23 6.87 -12.54
CA ILE A 73 6.96 6.59 -13.25
C ILE A 73 7.12 5.41 -14.20
N LEU A 74 8.22 5.31 -14.94
CA LEU A 74 8.48 4.17 -15.82
C LEU A 74 8.62 2.87 -15.02
N ALA A 75 9.34 2.89 -13.89
CA ALA A 75 9.41 1.74 -13.00
C ALA A 75 8.04 1.36 -12.42
N MET A 76 7.19 2.34 -12.08
CA MET A 76 5.82 2.06 -11.63
C MET A 76 4.95 1.43 -12.72
N ILE A 77 5.17 1.76 -14.00
CA ILE A 77 4.48 1.10 -15.13
C ILE A 77 4.87 -0.38 -15.17
N GLU A 78 6.16 -0.70 -15.07
CA GLU A 78 6.65 -2.09 -15.05
C GLU A 78 6.08 -2.88 -13.86
N ASP A 79 6.05 -2.28 -12.67
CA ASP A 79 5.45 -2.89 -11.48
C ASP A 79 3.94 -3.15 -11.68
N VAL A 80 3.21 -2.17 -12.20
CA VAL A 80 1.77 -2.29 -12.48
C VAL A 80 1.49 -3.38 -13.51
N ILE A 81 2.30 -3.47 -14.57
CA ILE A 81 2.18 -4.53 -15.58
C ILE A 81 2.44 -5.89 -14.96
N THR A 82 3.46 -6.00 -14.10
CA THR A 82 3.76 -7.26 -13.39
C THR A 82 2.58 -7.68 -12.51
N ASP A 83 2.02 -6.76 -11.71
CA ASP A 83 0.86 -7.02 -10.88
C ASP A 83 -0.39 -7.42 -11.70
N LEU A 84 -0.58 -6.82 -12.89
CA LEU A 84 -1.67 -7.19 -13.81
C LEU A 84 -1.46 -8.59 -14.40
N VAL A 85 -0.24 -8.93 -14.81
CA VAL A 85 0.07 -10.26 -15.35
C VAL A 85 -0.06 -11.31 -14.24
N ASP A 86 0.43 -11.06 -13.03
CA ASP A 86 0.20 -11.95 -11.87
C ASP A 86 -1.30 -12.22 -11.62
N MET A 87 -2.16 -11.21 -11.84
CA MET A 87 -3.60 -11.31 -11.60
C MET A 87 -4.37 -12.08 -12.69
N PHE A 88 -4.04 -11.89 -13.96
CA PHE A 88 -4.79 -12.46 -15.10
C PHE A 88 -4.10 -13.67 -15.75
N VAL A 89 -2.82 -13.84 -15.49
CA VAL A 89 -1.91 -14.83 -16.09
C VAL A 89 -1.05 -15.43 -14.95
N PRO A 90 -1.68 -16.15 -13.99
CA PRO A 90 -0.98 -16.67 -12.83
C PRO A 90 -0.02 -17.78 -13.24
N GLU A 91 1.18 -17.79 -12.66
CA GLU A 91 2.21 -18.81 -12.95
C GLU A 91 1.80 -20.22 -12.49
N GLU A 92 0.90 -20.31 -11.50
CA GLU A 92 0.39 -21.57 -10.97
C GLU A 92 -0.69 -22.22 -11.86
N GLU A 93 -1.24 -21.47 -12.82
CA GLU A 93 -2.30 -21.95 -13.70
C GLU A 93 -1.78 -22.36 -15.08
N LEU A 94 -2.48 -23.30 -15.71
CA LEU A 94 -2.18 -23.72 -17.08
C LEU A 94 -2.43 -22.56 -18.06
N PRO A 95 -1.58 -22.38 -19.09
CA PRO A 95 -1.74 -21.31 -20.08
C PRO A 95 -3.10 -21.26 -20.78
N GLU A 96 -3.77 -22.41 -20.90
CA GLU A 96 -5.13 -22.51 -21.45
C GLU A 96 -6.20 -21.79 -20.61
N ASN A 97 -5.96 -21.59 -19.31
CA ASN A 97 -6.89 -20.93 -18.39
C ASN A 97 -6.63 -19.42 -18.28
N TRP A 98 -5.57 -18.90 -18.90
CA TRP A 98 -5.23 -17.49 -18.82
C TRP A 98 -6.33 -16.60 -19.42
N ASN A 99 -6.65 -15.52 -18.73
CA ASN A 99 -7.72 -14.61 -19.14
C ASN A 99 -7.17 -13.39 -19.89
N LEU A 100 -6.61 -13.63 -21.08
CA LEU A 100 -5.99 -12.58 -21.91
C LEU A 100 -6.99 -11.52 -22.36
N LYS A 101 -8.20 -11.94 -22.73
CA LYS A 101 -9.29 -11.02 -23.07
C LYS A 101 -9.67 -10.14 -21.89
N GLY A 102 -9.81 -10.71 -20.70
CA GLY A 102 -10.11 -9.96 -19.48
C GLY A 102 -9.00 -8.99 -19.11
N LEU A 103 -7.75 -9.37 -19.28
CA LEU A 103 -6.59 -8.49 -19.10
C LEU A 103 -6.65 -7.28 -20.05
N LYS A 104 -6.89 -7.53 -21.35
CA LYS A 104 -7.05 -6.48 -22.37
C LYS A 104 -8.17 -5.52 -22.02
N ASP A 105 -9.37 -6.03 -21.78
CA ASP A 105 -10.55 -5.23 -21.42
C ASP A 105 -10.31 -4.42 -20.14
N TYR A 106 -9.61 -5.01 -19.15
CA TYR A 106 -9.25 -4.33 -17.90
C TYR A 106 -8.26 -3.19 -18.14
N VAL A 107 -7.24 -3.41 -18.97
CA VAL A 107 -6.23 -2.39 -19.28
C VAL A 107 -6.84 -1.22 -20.04
N GLU A 108 -7.61 -1.49 -21.09
CA GLU A 108 -8.28 -0.45 -21.87
C GLU A 108 -9.25 0.36 -21.02
N LYS A 109 -10.02 -0.29 -20.15
CA LYS A 109 -11.01 0.38 -19.30
C LYS A 109 -10.38 1.19 -18.16
N ASN A 110 -9.41 0.63 -17.44
CA ASN A 110 -8.90 1.24 -16.20
C ASN A 110 -7.70 2.15 -16.45
N TYR A 111 -6.92 1.93 -17.51
CA TYR A 111 -5.75 2.75 -17.83
C TYR A 111 -5.95 3.56 -19.10
N GLY A 112 -6.96 3.28 -19.92
CA GLY A 112 -7.16 3.98 -21.19
C GLY A 112 -6.07 3.67 -22.22
N VAL A 113 -5.29 2.61 -22.02
CA VAL A 113 -4.20 2.20 -22.94
C VAL A 113 -4.81 1.34 -24.04
N PRO A 114 -4.84 1.78 -25.31
CA PRO A 114 -5.40 0.99 -26.40
C PRO A 114 -4.53 -0.23 -26.70
N LEU A 115 -5.17 -1.40 -26.88
CA LEU A 115 -4.49 -2.67 -27.12
C LEU A 115 -4.95 -3.34 -28.43
N PRO A 116 -4.88 -2.67 -29.59
CA PRO A 116 -5.43 -3.20 -30.85
C PRO A 116 -4.70 -4.46 -31.35
N SER A 117 -3.41 -4.61 -31.02
CA SER A 117 -2.57 -5.74 -31.42
C SER A 117 -2.34 -6.76 -30.30
N PHE A 118 -3.05 -6.63 -29.18
CA PHE A 118 -2.93 -7.57 -28.06
C PHE A 118 -3.79 -8.82 -28.32
N PRO A 119 -3.23 -10.03 -28.12
CA PRO A 119 -3.92 -11.27 -28.43
C PRO A 119 -5.08 -11.53 -27.46
N ASP A 120 -6.21 -11.99 -28.00
CA ASP A 120 -7.38 -12.36 -27.19
C ASP A 120 -7.29 -13.80 -26.66
N SER A 121 -6.38 -14.62 -27.21
CA SER A 121 -6.19 -16.04 -26.87
C SER A 121 -4.72 -16.48 -26.99
N LEU A 122 -4.37 -17.62 -26.39
CA LEU A 122 -3.03 -18.20 -26.46
C LEU A 122 -2.60 -18.51 -27.91
N GLU A 123 -3.53 -19.01 -28.74
CA GLU A 123 -3.27 -19.29 -30.15
C GLU A 123 -2.90 -18.03 -30.96
N GLU A 124 -3.40 -16.87 -30.57
CA GLU A 124 -3.02 -15.59 -31.18
C GLU A 124 -1.66 -15.13 -30.66
N LEU A 125 -1.39 -15.32 -29.37
CA LEU A 125 -0.10 -15.01 -28.75
C LEU A 125 1.04 -15.81 -29.37
N GLU A 126 0.84 -17.10 -29.63
CA GLU A 126 1.84 -17.98 -30.28
C GLU A 126 2.19 -17.53 -31.71
N LYS A 127 1.28 -16.83 -32.40
CA LYS A 127 1.53 -16.30 -33.75
C LYS A 127 2.32 -15.00 -33.74
N ILE A 128 2.51 -14.39 -32.57
CA ILE A 128 3.29 -13.17 -32.43
C ILE A 128 4.77 -13.56 -32.41
N ASP A 129 5.48 -13.14 -33.45
CA ASP A 129 6.92 -13.34 -33.60
C ASP A 129 7.67 -12.39 -32.66
N LEU A 130 8.11 -12.92 -31.52
CA LEU A 130 8.96 -12.27 -30.53
C LEU A 130 10.10 -13.22 -30.18
N ASP A 131 11.32 -12.68 -30.10
CA ASP A 131 12.55 -13.36 -29.65
C ASP A 131 12.53 -13.64 -28.13
N GLU A 132 11.43 -14.18 -27.62
CA GLU A 132 11.26 -14.62 -26.23
C GLU A 132 10.49 -15.94 -26.28
N ASP A 133 10.90 -16.94 -25.51
CA ASP A 133 10.24 -18.26 -25.53
C ASP A 133 9.12 -18.31 -24.48
N ASP A 134 9.23 -17.55 -23.39
CA ASP A 134 8.21 -17.49 -22.33
C ASP A 134 7.00 -16.66 -22.75
N GLU A 135 5.82 -17.30 -22.89
CA GLU A 135 4.57 -16.64 -23.27
C GLU A 135 4.15 -15.56 -22.27
N ARG A 136 4.43 -15.75 -20.98
CA ARG A 136 4.11 -14.78 -19.93
C ARG A 136 4.96 -13.52 -20.07
N GLU A 137 6.22 -13.70 -20.41
CA GLU A 137 7.13 -12.59 -20.66
C GLU A 137 6.77 -11.86 -21.97
N LYS A 138 6.33 -12.58 -23.02
CA LYS A 138 5.75 -11.95 -24.22
C LYS A 138 4.60 -11.01 -23.87
N ILE A 139 3.69 -11.45 -22.99
CA ILE A 139 2.56 -10.62 -22.55
C ILE A 139 3.05 -9.34 -21.85
N LYS A 140 4.01 -9.45 -20.94
CA LYS A 140 4.60 -8.27 -20.28
C LYS A 140 5.24 -7.32 -21.29
N ILE A 141 5.99 -7.83 -22.26
CA ILE A 141 6.63 -7.04 -23.32
C ILE A 141 5.57 -6.31 -24.17
N LEU A 142 4.49 -6.98 -24.55
CA LEU A 142 3.40 -6.38 -25.33
C LEU A 142 2.70 -5.26 -24.57
N LEU A 143 2.39 -5.48 -23.29
CA LEU A 143 1.81 -4.45 -22.42
C LEU A 143 2.78 -3.28 -22.23
N LEU A 144 4.05 -3.55 -21.93
CA LEU A 144 5.05 -2.52 -21.71
C LEU A 144 5.20 -1.64 -22.95
N LYS A 145 5.30 -2.24 -24.14
CA LYS A 145 5.31 -1.50 -25.41
C LYS A 145 4.08 -0.61 -25.55
N ALA A 146 2.89 -1.10 -25.24
CA ALA A 146 1.66 -0.32 -25.35
C ALA A 146 1.62 0.88 -24.38
N PHE A 147 1.98 0.67 -23.11
CA PHE A 147 2.05 1.74 -22.12
C PHE A 147 3.12 2.78 -22.48
N LEU A 148 4.32 2.35 -22.87
CA LEU A 148 5.40 3.25 -23.26
C LEU A 148 5.06 4.05 -24.51
N ASN A 149 4.44 3.42 -25.52
CA ASN A 149 4.01 4.12 -26.73
C ASN A 149 3.01 5.24 -26.40
N LEU A 150 2.00 4.97 -25.56
CA LEU A 150 1.04 6.00 -25.15
C LEU A 150 1.74 7.11 -24.36
N TYR A 151 2.64 6.74 -23.46
CA TYR A 151 3.41 7.68 -22.66
C TYR A 151 4.25 8.63 -23.55
N GLU A 152 4.99 8.08 -24.52
CA GLU A 152 5.80 8.85 -25.46
C GLU A 152 4.97 9.72 -26.40
N GLU A 153 3.82 9.23 -26.88
CA GLU A 153 2.88 10.04 -27.66
C GLU A 153 2.34 11.21 -26.82
N GLY A 154 1.98 10.94 -25.57
CA GLY A 154 1.55 11.95 -24.61
C GLY A 154 2.62 13.01 -24.36
N GLU A 155 3.88 12.60 -24.18
CA GLU A 155 5.03 13.50 -24.01
C GLU A 155 5.23 14.41 -25.24
N LYS A 156 5.02 13.89 -26.46
CA LYS A 156 5.11 14.69 -27.69
C LYS A 156 3.98 15.72 -27.81
N VAL A 157 2.78 15.38 -27.33
CA VAL A 157 1.60 16.26 -27.42
C VAL A 157 1.62 17.36 -26.35
N LEU A 158 1.94 17.01 -25.11
CA LEU A 158 1.96 17.95 -23.97
C LEU A 158 3.29 18.71 -23.85
N GLY A 159 4.39 18.10 -24.29
CA GLY A 159 5.74 18.57 -24.04
C GLY A 159 6.28 18.14 -22.68
N GLU A 160 7.61 18.08 -22.59
CA GLU A 160 8.30 17.52 -21.42
C GLU A 160 7.99 18.27 -20.11
N SER A 161 8.03 19.62 -20.12
CA SER A 161 7.84 20.40 -18.89
C SER A 161 6.46 20.18 -18.26
N GLU A 162 5.40 20.17 -19.08
CA GLU A 162 4.02 19.96 -18.63
C GLU A 162 3.83 18.53 -18.13
N LEU A 163 4.36 17.53 -18.85
CA LEU A 163 4.27 16.13 -18.42
C LEU A 163 4.97 15.91 -17.07
N ARG A 164 6.15 16.48 -16.85
CA ARG A 164 6.87 16.37 -15.56
C ARG A 164 6.09 16.97 -14.40
N GLU A 165 5.38 18.08 -14.66
CA GLU A 165 4.52 18.69 -13.64
C GLU A 165 3.30 17.81 -13.35
N LEU A 166 2.64 17.30 -14.39
CA LEU A 166 1.51 16.39 -14.28
C LEU A 166 1.87 15.12 -13.49
N GLU A 167 3.01 14.49 -13.80
CA GLU A 167 3.52 13.31 -13.08
C GLU A 167 3.64 13.59 -11.58
N ARG A 168 4.33 14.68 -11.22
CA ARG A 168 4.55 15.05 -9.81
C ARG A 168 3.25 15.35 -9.09
N LEU A 169 2.37 16.14 -9.71
CA LEU A 169 1.09 16.51 -9.09
C LEU A 169 0.21 15.28 -8.88
N THR A 170 0.12 14.40 -9.88
CA THR A 170 -0.70 13.18 -9.80
C THR A 170 -0.20 12.24 -8.72
N LEU A 171 1.10 11.96 -8.70
CA LEU A 171 1.71 11.09 -7.69
C LEU A 171 1.56 11.68 -6.27
N LEU A 172 1.80 12.98 -6.11
CA LEU A 172 1.67 13.66 -4.81
C LEU A 172 0.23 13.61 -4.28
N GLN A 173 -0.75 13.88 -5.15
CA GLN A 173 -2.17 13.84 -4.78
C GLN A 173 -2.61 12.44 -4.35
N ASN A 174 -2.23 11.41 -5.11
CA ASN A 174 -2.54 10.02 -4.79
C ASN A 174 -1.85 9.58 -3.49
N LEU A 175 -0.57 9.92 -3.30
CA LEU A 175 0.17 9.64 -2.07
C LEU A 175 -0.53 10.26 -0.85
N ASP A 176 -0.88 11.55 -0.90
CA ASP A 176 -1.54 12.25 0.20
C ASP A 176 -2.98 11.73 0.45
N HIS A 177 -3.68 11.29 -0.59
CA HIS A 177 -5.00 10.68 -0.46
C HIS A 177 -4.92 9.32 0.23
N TYR A 178 -4.20 8.36 -0.35
CA TYR A 178 -4.17 6.99 0.16
C TYR A 178 -3.43 6.86 1.48
N TRP A 179 -2.44 7.73 1.77
CA TRP A 179 -1.83 7.75 3.09
C TRP A 179 -2.84 8.09 4.20
N ARG A 180 -3.77 9.02 3.96
CA ARG A 180 -4.82 9.35 4.93
C ARG A 180 -5.80 8.19 5.13
N GLU A 181 -6.13 7.48 4.06
CA GLU A 181 -6.97 6.28 4.14
C GLU A 181 -6.27 5.16 4.90
N HIS A 182 -4.98 4.94 4.63
CA HIS A 182 -4.16 3.98 5.33
C HIS A 182 -4.08 4.24 6.83
N LEU A 183 -3.92 5.50 7.26
CA LEU A 183 -3.95 5.84 8.68
C LEU A 183 -5.27 5.44 9.35
N ARG A 184 -6.41 5.65 8.68
CA ARG A 184 -7.72 5.20 9.17
C ARG A 184 -7.81 3.67 9.25
N ASN A 185 -7.27 2.97 8.25
CA ASN A 185 -7.23 1.50 8.24
C ASN A 185 -6.36 0.95 9.37
N LEU A 186 -5.22 1.58 9.67
CA LEU A 186 -4.38 1.24 10.81
C LEU A 186 -5.09 1.48 12.15
N ASP A 187 -5.83 2.58 12.28
CA ASP A 187 -6.60 2.87 13.50
C ASP A 187 -7.70 1.82 13.72
N HIS A 188 -8.45 1.46 12.68
CA HIS A 188 -9.43 0.36 12.75
C HIS A 188 -8.77 -1.00 13.07
N LEU A 189 -7.62 -1.29 12.47
CA LEU A 189 -6.86 -2.51 12.76
C LEU A 189 -6.43 -2.54 14.23
N ARG A 190 -5.95 -1.43 14.77
CA ARG A 190 -5.52 -1.28 16.18
C ARG A 190 -6.69 -1.50 17.14
N GLU A 191 -7.87 -0.97 16.83
CA GLU A 191 -9.08 -1.19 17.64
C GLU A 191 -9.53 -2.66 17.59
N GLY A 192 -9.48 -3.28 16.40
CA GLY A 192 -9.89 -4.66 16.17
C GLY A 192 -8.94 -5.72 16.75
N ILE A 193 -7.64 -5.42 16.89
CA ILE A 193 -6.63 -6.38 17.35
C ILE A 193 -6.89 -6.84 18.80
N GLY A 194 -7.47 -5.96 19.62
CA GLY A 194 -7.80 -6.25 21.03
C GLY A 194 -8.83 -7.37 21.17
N LEU A 195 -9.79 -7.46 20.24
CA LEU A 195 -10.81 -8.51 20.21
C LEU A 195 -10.24 -9.88 19.78
N ARG A 196 -9.13 -9.88 19.03
CA ARG A 196 -8.44 -11.10 18.55
C ARG A 196 -7.44 -11.70 19.56
N GLY A 197 -7.11 -10.96 20.62
CA GLY A 197 -6.25 -11.42 21.73
C GLY A 197 -6.79 -12.64 22.50
N TYR A 198 -8.04 -13.05 22.25
CA TYR A 198 -8.61 -14.31 22.73
C TYR A 198 -7.96 -15.57 22.13
N GLY A 199 -7.14 -15.44 21.07
CA GLY A 199 -6.50 -16.56 20.35
C GLY A 199 -5.10 -16.98 20.80
N GLN A 200 -4.65 -16.62 22.01
CA GLN A 200 -3.29 -16.92 22.56
C GLN A 200 -2.09 -16.32 21.78
N LYS A 201 -2.32 -15.44 20.80
CA LYS A 201 -1.25 -14.72 20.08
C LYS A 201 -1.03 -13.33 20.65
N ASP A 202 0.21 -12.82 20.55
CA ASP A 202 0.55 -11.47 20.99
C ASP A 202 -0.08 -10.42 20.05
N PRO A 203 -0.98 -9.54 20.53
CA PRO A 203 -1.62 -8.53 19.70
C PRO A 203 -0.65 -7.58 19.01
N VAL A 204 0.50 -7.27 19.63
CA VAL A 204 1.50 -6.38 19.01
C VAL A 204 2.12 -7.03 17.78
N VAL A 205 2.37 -8.35 17.84
CA VAL A 205 2.96 -9.10 16.73
C VAL A 205 2.00 -9.21 15.57
N GLU A 206 0.73 -9.56 15.82
CA GLU A 206 -0.28 -9.64 14.77
C GLU A 206 -0.55 -8.25 14.15
N PHE A 207 -0.59 -7.19 14.97
CA PHE A 207 -0.71 -5.82 14.45
C PHE A 207 0.45 -5.45 13.53
N LYS A 208 1.70 -5.74 13.92
CA LYS A 208 2.88 -5.51 13.08
C LYS A 208 2.81 -6.26 11.75
N LYS A 209 2.32 -7.50 11.76
CA LYS A 209 2.15 -8.30 10.55
C LYS A 209 1.07 -7.73 9.64
N GLU A 210 -0.14 -7.52 10.15
CA GLU A 210 -1.27 -7.03 9.35
C GLU A 210 -1.04 -5.58 8.85
N SER A 211 -0.42 -4.73 9.67
CA SER A 211 -0.06 -3.35 9.26
C SER A 211 0.99 -3.32 8.16
N PHE A 212 1.87 -4.32 8.08
CA PHE A 212 2.84 -4.44 7.00
C PHE A 212 2.15 -4.84 5.68
N GLU A 213 1.21 -5.78 5.72
CA GLU A 213 0.39 -6.14 4.55
C GLU A 213 -0.40 -4.93 4.04
N LEU A 214 -1.09 -4.22 4.94
CA LEU A 214 -1.80 -2.97 4.59
C LEU A 214 -0.87 -1.93 3.97
N PHE A 215 0.38 -1.83 4.45
CA PHE A 215 1.35 -0.90 3.89
C PHE A 215 1.83 -1.30 2.49
N LYS A 216 2.02 -2.59 2.21
CA LYS A 216 2.31 -3.06 0.84
C LYS A 216 1.15 -2.74 -0.10
N ASP A 217 -0.09 -2.98 0.34
CA ASP A 217 -1.29 -2.69 -0.43
C ASP A 217 -1.45 -1.19 -0.70
N LEU A 218 -1.14 -0.35 0.28
CA LEU A 218 -1.06 1.11 0.10
C LEU A 218 -0.09 1.47 -1.02
N ILE A 219 1.14 0.94 -1.01
CA ILE A 219 2.15 1.26 -2.03
C ILE A 219 1.68 0.82 -3.40
N LYS A 220 1.12 -0.41 -3.53
CA LYS A 220 0.55 -0.89 -4.79
C LYS A 220 -0.58 0.02 -5.28
N THR A 221 -1.50 0.38 -4.39
CA THR A 221 -2.64 1.25 -4.73
C THR A 221 -2.18 2.63 -5.21
N ILE A 222 -1.18 3.23 -4.56
CA ILE A 222 -0.60 4.51 -5.02
C ILE A 222 -0.05 4.37 -6.45
N LYS A 223 0.70 3.29 -6.74
CA LYS A 223 1.26 3.04 -8.08
C LYS A 223 0.16 2.88 -9.11
N HIS A 224 -0.77 1.93 -8.89
CA HIS A 224 -1.88 1.65 -9.80
C HIS A 224 -2.73 2.89 -10.08
N SER A 225 -3.14 3.63 -9.05
CA SER A 225 -3.95 4.84 -9.22
C SER A 225 -3.20 5.96 -9.91
N THR A 226 -1.88 6.08 -9.70
CA THR A 226 -1.04 7.07 -10.40
C THR A 226 -0.93 6.75 -11.87
N ILE A 227 -0.57 5.51 -12.22
CA ILE A 227 -0.45 5.08 -13.62
C ILE A 227 -1.81 5.13 -14.32
N SER A 228 -2.88 4.69 -13.66
CA SER A 228 -4.25 4.78 -14.21
C SER A 228 -4.64 6.22 -14.54
N SER A 229 -4.47 7.15 -13.58
CA SER A 229 -4.82 8.56 -13.79
C SER A 229 -4.00 9.22 -14.89
N LEU A 230 -2.68 8.96 -14.91
CA LEU A 230 -1.78 9.49 -15.92
C LEU A 230 -2.14 8.95 -17.31
N MET A 231 -2.24 7.64 -17.48
CA MET A 231 -2.49 7.03 -18.78
C MET A 231 -3.84 7.44 -19.36
N GLN A 232 -4.89 7.54 -18.54
CA GLN A 232 -6.18 8.05 -19.01
C GLN A 232 -6.10 9.50 -19.49
N TYR A 233 -5.38 10.36 -18.75
CA TYR A 233 -5.18 11.75 -19.15
C TYR A 233 -4.38 11.85 -20.45
N LEU A 234 -3.30 11.07 -20.59
CA LEU A 234 -2.49 11.04 -21.80
C LEU A 234 -3.32 10.54 -22.99
N HIS A 235 -4.09 9.46 -22.82
CA HIS A 235 -4.98 8.93 -23.86
C HIS A 235 -5.95 9.99 -24.38
N PHE A 236 -6.59 10.73 -23.47
CA PHE A 236 -7.51 11.80 -23.84
C PHE A 236 -6.82 12.88 -24.70
N ASN A 237 -5.66 13.40 -24.25
CA ASN A 237 -4.95 14.47 -24.95
C ASN A 237 -4.39 14.01 -26.30
N VAL A 238 -3.85 12.78 -26.37
CA VAL A 238 -3.35 12.19 -27.61
C VAL A 238 -4.49 12.02 -28.62
N LYS A 239 -5.65 11.53 -28.17
CA LYS A 239 -6.83 11.38 -29.02
C LYS A 239 -7.31 12.74 -29.54
N GLU A 240 -7.44 13.73 -28.67
CA GLU A 240 -7.87 15.08 -29.05
C GLU A 240 -6.91 15.73 -30.06
N ALA A 241 -5.60 15.54 -29.88
CA ALA A 241 -4.60 16.04 -30.83
C ALA A 241 -4.73 15.36 -32.21
N LYS A 242 -4.94 14.04 -32.25
CA LYS A 242 -5.17 13.28 -33.49
C LYS A 242 -6.45 13.75 -34.19
N ASP A 243 -7.53 13.97 -33.46
CA ASP A 243 -8.81 14.44 -33.99
C ASP A 243 -8.72 15.86 -34.57
N LYS A 244 -7.85 16.72 -34.04
CA LYS A 244 -7.60 18.08 -34.57
C LYS A 244 -6.73 18.10 -35.82
N MET A 245 -5.97 17.04 -36.09
CA MET A 245 -5.08 16.91 -37.25
C MET A 245 -5.75 16.21 -38.45
N ALA A 246 -6.87 15.53 -38.23
CA ALA A 246 -7.68 14.84 -39.23
C ALA A 246 -8.68 15.79 -39.91
#